data_AF-A0A1L6RCA9-F1
#
_entry.id   AF-A0A1L6RCA9-F1
#
_cell.length_a   1.000
_cell.length_b   1.000
_cell.length_c   1.000
_cell.angle_alpha   90.00
_cell.angle_beta   90.00
_cell.angle_gamma   90.00
#
_symmetry.space_group_name_H-M   'P 1'
#
loop_
_entity.id
_entity.type
_entity.pdbx_description
1 polymer ?
#
loop_
_entity_poly.entity_id
_entity_poly.type
_entity_poly.pdbx_seq_one_letter_code
_entity_poly.pdbx_strand_id
1 'polypeptide(L)'
;MADRLDKLLSDYFTGRLATNIRLRKMELQFNSDRTPDENIGGGRKQNDYNNPVELRMIREQRDTQLQQWILQKDIIDSFYVITIAKQQRVLKAYYGKGQSWVEISLNEHIGERTCLRWRDDFKSGIAGHLYSTVENGVSIMAGKRRLQA
;
A
#
# COMPACT_ATOMS: atom_id res chain seq x y z
N MET A 1 5.35 -9.53 13.30
CA MET A 1 4.69 -8.21 13.14
C MET A 1 5.65 -7.17 12.61
N ALA A 2 6.86 -7.05 13.18
CA ALA A 2 7.98 -6.27 12.63
C ALA A 2 8.24 -6.59 11.14
N ASP A 3 8.28 -7.87 10.78
CA ASP A 3 8.53 -8.32 9.40
C ASP A 3 7.52 -7.78 8.37
N ARG A 4 6.26 -7.57 8.77
CA ARG A 4 5.24 -7.06 7.83
C ARG A 4 5.41 -5.57 7.57
N LEU A 5 5.72 -4.79 8.61
CA LEU A 5 5.99 -3.37 8.46
C LEU A 5 7.30 -3.14 7.71
N ASP A 6 8.33 -3.95 7.98
CA ASP A 6 9.58 -3.91 7.22
C ASP A 6 9.37 -4.23 5.74
N LYS A 7 8.51 -5.22 5.44
CA LYS A 7 8.11 -5.52 4.07
C LYS A 7 7.36 -4.35 3.43
N LEU A 8 6.39 -3.75 4.12
CA LEU A 8 5.64 -2.60 3.61
C LEU A 8 6.57 -1.43 3.30
N LEU A 9 7.52 -1.13 4.19
CA LEU A 9 8.51 -0.08 3.99
C LEU A 9 9.43 -0.41 2.81
N SER A 10 9.86 -1.66 2.66
CA SER A 10 10.63 -2.08 1.47
C SER A 10 9.80 -1.90 0.19
N ASP A 11 8.55 -2.35 0.17
CA ASP A 11 7.65 -2.19 -0.98
C ASP A 11 7.40 -0.70 -1.30
N TYR A 12 7.33 0.15 -0.28
CA TYR A 12 7.22 1.60 -0.43
C TYR A 12 8.49 2.20 -1.05
N PHE A 13 9.67 1.98 -0.45
CA PHE A 13 10.93 2.59 -0.89
C PHE A 13 11.43 2.06 -2.23
N THR A 14 11.08 0.83 -2.60
CA THR A 14 11.36 0.26 -3.94
C THR A 14 10.37 0.75 -5.00
N GLY A 15 9.28 1.44 -4.62
CA GLY A 15 8.22 1.89 -5.53
C GLY A 15 7.22 0.80 -5.92
N ARG A 16 7.35 -0.42 -5.36
CA ARG A 16 6.42 -1.52 -5.60
C ARG A 16 5.01 -1.20 -5.13
N LEU A 17 4.86 -0.55 -3.96
CA LEU A 17 3.55 -0.14 -3.44
C LEU A 17 2.85 0.81 -4.40
N ALA A 18 3.55 1.84 -4.88
CA ALA A 18 3.01 2.80 -5.86
C ALA A 18 2.63 2.11 -7.18
N THR A 19 3.44 1.16 -7.62
CA THR A 19 3.17 0.36 -8.82
C THR A 19 1.92 -0.51 -8.64
N ASN A 20 1.77 -1.17 -7.50
CA ASN A 20 0.58 -1.99 -7.19
C ASN A 20 -0.71 -1.15 -7.18
N ILE A 21 -0.67 0.04 -6.57
CA ILE A 21 -1.80 0.99 -6.60
C ILE A 21 -2.17 1.35 -8.04
N ARG A 22 -1.18 1.68 -8.87
CA ARG A 22 -1.38 2.04 -10.29
C ARG A 22 -1.97 0.88 -11.08
N LEU A 23 -1.41 -0.32 -10.94
CA LEU A 23 -1.90 -1.53 -11.61
C LEU A 23 -3.33 -1.85 -11.20
N ARG A 24 -3.65 -1.75 -9.91
CA ARG A 24 -5.01 -2.01 -9.43
C ARG A 24 -6.04 -1.02 -9.96
N LYS A 25 -5.69 0.27 -10.04
CA LYS A 25 -6.54 1.27 -10.70
C LYS A 25 -6.76 0.96 -12.19
N MET A 26 -5.72 0.51 -12.90
CA MET A 26 -5.84 0.08 -14.29
C MET A 26 -6.75 -1.15 -14.43
N GLU A 27 -6.57 -2.16 -13.57
CA GLU A 27 -7.43 -3.35 -13.55
C GLU A 27 -8.90 -3.00 -13.36
N LEU A 28 -9.23 -2.13 -12.39
CA LEU A 28 -10.60 -1.68 -12.13
C LEU A 28 -11.19 -0.87 -13.29
N GLN A 29 -10.34 -0.17 -14.05
CA GLN A 29 -10.76 0.59 -15.22
C GLN A 29 -11.06 -0.31 -16.42
N PHE A 30 -10.24 -1.33 -16.69
CA PHE A 30 -10.34 -2.16 -17.91
C PHE A 30 -11.11 -3.47 -17.73
N ASN A 31 -11.30 -3.96 -16.49
CA ASN A 31 -12.09 -5.17 -16.21
C ASN A 31 -13.52 -4.87 -15.75
N SER A 32 -14.01 -3.65 -15.94
CA SER A 32 -15.35 -3.24 -15.50
C SER A 32 -16.51 -3.97 -16.17
N ASP A 33 -16.26 -4.51 -17.37
CA ASP A 33 -17.30 -5.03 -18.26
C ASP A 33 -17.37 -6.58 -18.21
N ARG A 34 -16.60 -7.21 -17.32
CA ARG A 34 -16.50 -8.67 -17.23
C ARG A 34 -17.51 -9.32 -16.29
N THR A 35 -18.28 -8.55 -15.53
CA THR A 35 -19.45 -9.05 -14.80
C THR A 35 -20.69 -8.76 -15.64
N PRO A 36 -21.31 -9.78 -16.27
CA PRO A 36 -22.63 -9.62 -16.86
C PRO A 36 -23.58 -9.13 -15.75
N ASP A 37 -24.29 -8.04 -16.01
CA ASP A 37 -25.37 -7.59 -15.14
C ASP A 37 -26.44 -8.69 -15.13
N GLU A 38 -26.57 -9.42 -14.03
CA GLU A 38 -27.61 -10.46 -13.85
C GLU A 38 -29.03 -9.86 -13.76
N ASN A 39 -29.16 -8.53 -13.80
CA ASN A 39 -30.44 -7.82 -13.73
C ASN A 39 -31.04 -7.53 -15.12
N ILE A 40 -30.95 -8.48 -16.05
CA ILE A 40 -31.71 -8.46 -17.32
C ILE A 40 -33.14 -8.93 -17.00
N GLY A 41 -33.90 -8.06 -16.34
CA GLY A 41 -35.20 -8.39 -15.77
C GLY A 41 -36.14 -7.18 -15.69
N GLY A 42 -36.49 -6.60 -16.84
CA GLY A 42 -37.84 -6.08 -17.08
C GLY A 42 -38.39 -4.91 -16.24
N GLY A 43 -37.57 -4.10 -15.56
CA GLY A 43 -38.03 -2.88 -14.89
C GLY A 43 -37.36 -1.64 -15.51
N ARG A 44 -38.14 -0.74 -16.10
CA ARG A 44 -37.66 0.48 -16.77
C ARG A 44 -36.63 1.23 -15.90
N LYS A 45 -35.35 1.15 -16.28
CA LYS A 45 -34.25 1.91 -15.67
C LYS A 45 -34.35 3.37 -16.14
N GLN A 46 -35.27 4.12 -15.54
CA GLN A 46 -35.57 5.52 -15.90
C GLN A 46 -34.54 6.55 -15.41
N ASN A 47 -33.46 6.12 -14.76
CA ASN A 47 -32.40 7.01 -14.26
C ASN A 47 -31.03 6.37 -14.52
N ASP A 48 -30.67 6.23 -15.80
CA ASP A 48 -29.35 5.77 -16.21
C ASP A 48 -28.38 6.96 -16.17
N TYR A 49 -28.05 7.41 -14.96
CA TYR A 49 -26.97 8.37 -14.76
C TYR A 49 -25.64 7.66 -15.04
N ASN A 50 -25.24 7.66 -16.31
CA ASN A 50 -24.08 6.95 -16.82
C ASN A 50 -22.90 7.92 -17.01
N ASN A 51 -22.47 8.56 -15.92
CA ASN A 51 -21.21 9.31 -15.94
C ASN A 51 -20.04 8.33 -15.75
N PRO A 52 -19.23 8.06 -16.79
CA PRO A 52 -18.14 7.10 -16.71
C PRO A 52 -17.09 7.48 -15.66
N VAL A 53 -16.97 8.78 -15.33
CA VAL A 53 -16.06 9.27 -14.30
C VAL A 53 -16.55 8.89 -12.90
N GLU A 54 -17.82 9.11 -12.59
CA GLU A 54 -18.38 8.77 -11.27
C GLU A 54 -18.44 7.27 -11.05
N LEU A 55 -18.81 6.49 -12.08
CA LEU A 55 -18.78 5.03 -12.00
C LEU A 55 -17.37 4.50 -11.72
N ARG A 56 -16.34 5.11 -12.32
CA ARG A 56 -14.94 4.80 -12.02
C ARG A 56 -14.60 5.15 -10.58
N MET A 57 -14.96 6.34 -10.11
CA MET A 57 -14.70 6.78 -8.73
C MET A 57 -15.35 5.84 -7.70
N ILE A 58 -16.61 5.45 -7.93
CA ILE A 58 -17.34 4.52 -7.07
C ILE A 58 -16.63 3.15 -7.01
N ARG A 59 -16.14 2.65 -8.14
CA ARG A 59 -15.39 1.37 -8.20
C ARG A 59 -14.07 1.46 -7.44
N GLU A 60 -13.31 2.54 -7.62
CA GLU A 60 -12.05 2.75 -6.89
C GLU A 60 -12.29 2.87 -5.38
N GLN A 61 -13.37 3.54 -4.94
CA GLN A 61 -13.73 3.67 -3.53
C GLN A 61 -14.21 2.37 -2.90
N ARG A 62 -14.90 1.50 -3.66
CA ARG A 62 -15.38 0.20 -3.19
C ARG A 62 -14.27 -0.84 -3.03
N ASP A 63 -13.14 -0.68 -3.72
CA ASP A 63 -12.03 -1.64 -3.64
C ASP A 63 -11.24 -1.47 -2.34
N THR A 64 -11.52 -2.34 -1.37
CA THR A 64 -10.94 -2.27 -0.01
C THR A 64 -9.42 -2.39 -0.01
N GLN A 65 -8.85 -3.22 -0.90
CA GLN A 65 -7.41 -3.41 -1.00
C GLN A 65 -6.71 -2.17 -1.54
N LEU A 66 -7.26 -1.54 -2.58
CA LEU A 66 -6.77 -0.28 -3.14
C LEU A 66 -6.81 0.82 -2.08
N GLN A 67 -7.92 0.95 -1.35
CA GLN A 67 -8.04 1.94 -0.27
C GLN A 67 -7.01 1.71 0.84
N GLN A 68 -6.75 0.45 1.21
CA GLN A 68 -5.70 0.11 2.18
C GLN A 68 -4.31 0.51 1.69
N TRP A 69 -3.96 0.22 0.43
CA TRP A 69 -2.66 0.60 -0.11
C TRP A 69 -2.48 2.11 -0.23
N ILE A 70 -3.53 2.84 -0.63
CA ILE A 70 -3.52 4.31 -0.68
C ILE A 70 -3.28 4.86 0.73
N LEU A 71 -4.04 4.39 1.73
CA LEU A 71 -3.88 4.80 3.11
C LEU A 71 -2.46 4.50 3.64
N GLN A 72 -1.94 3.31 3.37
CA GLN A 72 -0.57 2.93 3.73
C GLN A 72 0.46 3.89 3.14
N LYS A 73 0.35 4.18 1.85
CA LYS A 73 1.25 5.10 1.15
C LYS A 73 1.16 6.50 1.75
N ASP A 74 -0.04 7.04 1.94
CA ASP A 74 -0.24 8.42 2.38
C ASP A 74 0.22 8.63 3.83
N ILE A 75 0.04 7.64 4.70
CA ILE A 75 0.61 7.66 6.06
C ILE A 75 2.14 7.69 6.00
N ILE A 76 2.75 6.80 5.20
CA ILE A 76 4.21 6.75 5.09
C ILE A 76 4.75 8.06 4.50
N ASP A 77 4.11 8.61 3.45
CA ASP A 77 4.48 9.90 2.85
C ASP A 77 4.44 11.02 3.88
N SER A 78 3.35 11.12 4.66
CA SER A 78 3.15 12.17 5.66
C SER A 78 4.26 12.16 6.72
N PHE A 79 4.61 10.97 7.23
CA PHE A 79 5.71 10.81 8.18
C PHE A 79 7.09 11.00 7.54
N TYR A 80 7.27 10.55 6.30
CA TYR A 80 8.53 10.69 5.59
C TYR A 80 8.87 12.16 5.33
N VAL A 81 7.90 12.98 4.95
CA VAL A 81 8.10 14.42 4.68
C VAL A 81 8.59 15.18 5.92
N ILE A 82 8.08 14.87 7.11
CA ILE A 82 8.51 15.53 8.36
C ILE A 82 9.81 14.95 8.94
N THR A 83 10.28 13.82 8.40
CA THR A 83 11.52 13.17 8.85
C THR A 83 12.75 13.96 8.39
N ILE A 84 13.78 14.06 9.23
CA ILE A 84 15.00 14.83 8.92
C ILE A 84 15.70 14.21 7.71
N ALA A 85 16.27 15.04 6.82
CA ALA A 85 16.91 14.59 5.58
C ALA A 85 17.95 13.47 5.76
N LYS A 86 18.72 13.50 6.86
CA LYS A 86 19.72 12.45 7.16
C LYS A 86 19.05 11.11 7.51
N GLN A 87 17.96 11.14 8.27
CA GLN A 87 17.14 9.95 8.56
C GLN A 87 16.48 9.40 7.29
N GLN A 88 15.95 10.29 6.44
CA GLN A 88 15.37 9.90 5.15
C GLN A 88 16.35 9.14 4.26
N ARG A 89 17.63 9.56 4.23
CA ARG A 89 18.69 8.85 3.49
C ARG A 89 18.99 7.48 4.06
N VAL A 90 19.07 7.35 5.39
CA VAL A 90 19.23 6.06 6.08
C VAL A 90 18.10 5.09 5.75
N LEU A 91 16.84 5.55 5.82
CA LEU A 91 15.68 4.72 5.50
C LEU A 91 15.70 4.27 4.02
N LYS A 92 16.00 5.18 3.10
CA LYS A 92 16.10 4.89 1.66
C LYS A 92 17.24 3.92 1.34
N ALA A 93 18.38 4.08 2.00
CA ALA A 93 19.54 3.20 1.86
C ALA A 93 19.22 1.77 2.33
N TYR A 94 18.58 1.65 3.49
CA TYR A 94 18.22 0.34 4.03
C TYR A 94 17.09 -0.33 3.25
N TYR A 95 15.90 0.28 3.18
CA TYR A 95 14.72 -0.35 2.60
C TYR A 95 14.66 -0.32 1.07
N GLY A 96 15.24 0.72 0.46
CA GLY A 96 15.20 0.91 -0.99
C GLY A 96 16.38 0.28 -1.72
N LYS A 97 17.59 0.34 -1.13
CA LYS A 97 18.81 -0.21 -1.75
C LYS A 97 19.27 -1.54 -1.13
N GLY A 98 18.76 -1.92 0.03
CA GLY A 98 19.19 -3.15 0.73
C GLY A 98 20.59 -3.06 1.32
N GLN A 99 21.09 -1.85 1.60
CA GLN A 99 22.44 -1.66 2.16
C GLN A 99 22.52 -2.18 3.60
N SER A 100 23.69 -2.69 3.98
CA SER A 100 23.94 -3.14 5.35
C SER A 100 24.07 -1.95 6.32
N TRP A 101 23.81 -2.16 7.61
CA TRP A 101 23.95 -1.10 8.62
C TRP A 101 25.37 -0.53 8.69
N VAL A 102 26.38 -1.38 8.53
CA VAL A 102 27.80 -1.01 8.48
C VAL A 102 28.05 -0.05 7.32
N GLU A 103 27.56 -0.40 6.13
CA GLU A 103 27.73 0.42 4.92
C GLU A 103 27.03 1.78 5.05
N ILE A 104 25.81 1.80 5.59
CA ILE A 104 25.06 3.04 5.83
C ILE A 104 25.78 3.93 6.85
N SER A 105 26.26 3.33 7.94
CA SER A 105 27.04 3.99 8.99
C SER A 105 28.27 4.70 8.42
N LEU A 106 29.04 4.00 7.58
CA LEU A 106 30.21 4.55 6.90
C LEU A 106 29.84 5.68 5.93
N ASN A 107 28.81 5.50 5.11
CA ASN A 107 28.39 6.47 4.10
C ASN A 107 27.81 7.76 4.70
N GLU A 108 27.07 7.65 5.81
CA GLU A 108 26.40 8.79 6.45
C GLU A 108 27.20 9.36 7.63
N HIS A 109 28.37 8.79 7.95
CA HIS A 109 29.23 9.17 9.08
C HIS A 109 28.44 9.25 10.40
N ILE A 110 27.71 8.18 10.73
CA ILE A 110 26.92 8.04 11.96
C ILE A 110 27.07 6.64 12.53
N GLY A 111 26.95 6.47 13.85
CA GLY A 111 27.04 5.14 14.44
C GLY A 111 25.88 4.23 14.02
N GLU A 112 26.15 2.93 13.87
CA GLU A 112 25.13 1.93 13.51
C GLU A 112 23.92 1.93 14.45
N ARG A 113 24.17 2.13 15.76
CA ARG A 113 23.10 2.24 16.76
C ARG A 113 22.18 3.43 16.49
N THR A 114 22.71 4.51 15.93
CA THR A 114 21.92 5.67 15.52
C THR A 114 21.06 5.35 14.30
N CYS A 115 21.59 4.62 13.31
CA CYS A 115 20.82 4.14 12.17
C CYS A 115 19.63 3.26 12.60
N LEU A 116 19.90 2.28 13.47
CA LEU A 116 18.87 1.40 14.03
C LEU A 116 17.80 2.16 14.79
N ARG A 117 18.22 3.10 15.66
CA ARG A 117 17.29 3.94 16.41
C ARG A 117 16.40 4.75 15.46
N TRP A 118 16.96 5.39 14.44
CA TRP A 118 16.16 6.16 13.47
C TRP A 118 15.17 5.30 12.69
N ARG A 119 15.54 4.07 12.33
CA ARG A 119 14.60 3.11 11.74
C ARG A 119 13.44 2.82 12.71
N ASP A 120 13.77 2.52 13.96
CA ASP A 120 12.78 2.13 14.97
C ASP A 120 11.87 3.30 15.37
N ASP A 121 12.42 4.51 15.48
CA ASP A 121 11.68 5.76 15.70
C ASP A 121 10.67 5.97 14.55
N PHE A 122 11.11 5.83 13.29
CA PHE A 122 10.21 5.95 12.14
C PHE A 122 9.11 4.88 12.16
N LYS A 123 9.47 3.62 12.40
CA LYS A 123 8.51 2.50 12.48
C LYS A 123 7.49 2.71 13.58
N SER A 124 7.93 3.16 14.76
CA SER A 124 7.03 3.39 15.89
C SER A 124 6.04 4.52 15.60
N GLY A 125 6.48 5.59 14.92
CA GLY A 125 5.61 6.69 14.51
C GLY A 125 4.46 6.24 13.61
N ILE A 126 4.71 5.34 12.65
CA ILE A 126 3.67 4.89 11.70
C ILE A 126 2.87 3.67 12.19
N ALA A 127 3.42 2.85 13.10
CA ALA A 127 2.82 1.58 13.50
C ALA A 127 1.40 1.74 14.07
N GLY A 128 1.16 2.76 14.89
CA GLY A 128 -0.14 3.02 15.50
C GLY A 128 -1.23 3.35 14.47
N HIS A 129 -0.86 3.95 13.34
CA HIS A 129 -1.79 4.33 12.27
C HIS A 129 -2.03 3.20 11.26
N LEU A 130 -1.11 2.24 11.18
CA LEU A 130 -1.12 1.17 10.18
C LEU A 130 -1.63 -0.17 10.71
N TYR A 131 -1.88 -0.30 12.02
CA TYR A 131 -2.23 -1.56 12.68
C TYR A 131 -3.36 -2.33 11.95
N SER A 132 -4.46 -1.64 11.64
CA SER A 132 -5.63 -2.26 10.98
C SER A 132 -5.41 -2.64 9.52
N THR A 133 -4.46 -2.01 8.82
CA THR A 133 -4.24 -2.28 7.38
C THR A 133 -3.21 -3.38 7.16
N VAL A 134 -2.23 -3.52 8.05
CA VAL A 134 -1.13 -4.49 7.92
C VAL A 134 -1.55 -5.89 8.40
N GLU A 135 -2.56 -6.00 9.26
CA GLU A 135 -3.10 -7.28 9.72
C GLU A 135 -4.01 -7.96 8.68
N ASN A 136 -4.79 -7.18 7.93
CA ASN A 136 -5.86 -7.66 7.04
C ASN A 136 -5.39 -8.23 5.69
N GLY A 137 -4.10 -8.10 5.35
CA GLY A 137 -3.55 -8.54 4.05
C GLY A 137 -3.54 -10.06 3.78
N VAL A 138 -4.00 -10.90 4.72
CA VAL A 138 -4.01 -12.38 4.58
C VAL A 138 -5.40 -12.94 4.23
N SER A 139 -6.50 -12.25 4.56
CA SER A 139 -7.82 -12.88 4.50
C SER A 139 -8.36 -13.09 3.07
N ILE A 140 -7.88 -12.32 2.07
CA ILE A 140 -8.46 -12.32 0.72
C ILE A 140 -7.83 -13.40 -0.20
N MET A 141 -6.64 -13.90 0.11
CA MET A 141 -5.98 -14.96 -0.69
C MET A 141 -6.32 -16.38 -0.23
N ALA A 142 -6.92 -16.55 0.96
CA ALA A 142 -7.31 -17.86 1.49
C ALA A 142 -8.70 -18.34 1.05
N GLY A 143 -9.52 -17.47 0.45
CA GLY A 143 -10.94 -17.75 0.14
C GLY A 143 -11.24 -18.47 -1.18
N LYS A 144 -10.25 -18.90 -1.97
CA LYS A 144 -10.48 -19.54 -3.29
C LYS A 144 -10.07 -21.01 -3.42
N ARG A 145 -9.77 -21.71 -2.33
CA ARG A 145 -9.51 -23.16 -2.37
C ARG A 145 -10.24 -23.89 -1.25
N ARG A 146 -11.55 -24.06 -1.40
CA ARG A 146 -12.32 -25.19 -0.83
C ARG A 146 -13.73 -25.11 -1.38
N LEU A 147 -13.97 -25.87 -2.44
CA LEU A 147 -15.24 -26.51 -2.82
C LEU A 147 -15.02 -27.14 -4.19
N GLN A 148 -14.34 -28.29 -4.23
CA GLN A 148 -14.53 -29.39 -5.19
C GLN A 148 -13.74 -30.61 -4.66
N ALA A 149 -14.45 -31.50 -3.98
CA ALA A 149 -14.26 -32.96 -3.88
C ALA A 149 -15.18 -33.46 -2.75
#